data_AF-A0A9D4CQ84-F1
#
_entry.id   AF-A0A9D4CQ84-F1
#
_cell.length_a   1.000
_cell.length_b   1.000
_cell.length_c   1.000
_cell.angle_alpha   90.00
_cell.angle_beta   90.00
_cell.angle_gamma   90.00
#
_symmetry.space_group_name_H-M   'P 1'
#
loop_
_entity.id
_entity.type
_entity.pdbx_description
1 polymer ?
#
loop_
_entity_poly.entity_id
_entity_poly.type
_entity_poly.pdbx_seq_one_letter_code
_entity_poly.pdbx_strand_id
1 'polypeptide(L)'
;MNVVKQKQLCFNCFGKHRVTECKSNGRCQNCHRKHHTSICKELQRKSEVESPQPEAAVFFSSTKRLNADVVLKNAIAPISSSHTTTDAAILFDEGAQRSFITRKLADYLQLESDEIEKRSLTGSGGSKNRSLQQLERTTV
;
A
#
# COMPACT_ATOMS: atom_id res chain seq x y z
N MET A 1 8.32 11.28 17.68
CA MET A 1 9.54 12.00 18.11
C MET A 1 9.74 13.24 17.22
N ASN A 2 9.68 14.45 17.77
CA ASN A 2 9.82 15.70 16.99
C ASN A 2 11.25 16.24 17.17
N VAL A 3 12.10 16.03 16.17
CA VAL A 3 13.54 16.40 16.18
C VAL A 3 13.76 17.89 16.43
N VAL A 4 12.84 18.75 15.98
CA VAL A 4 12.90 20.21 16.16
C VAL A 4 12.76 20.58 17.65
N LYS A 5 11.88 19.89 18.37
CA LYS A 5 11.72 20.06 19.83
C LYS A 5 12.93 19.53 20.60
N GLN A 6 13.45 18.38 20.20
CA GLN A 6 14.60 17.76 20.86
C GLN A 6 15.87 18.60 20.71
N LYS A 7 16.08 19.17 19.52
CA LYS A 7 17.26 19.98 19.20
C LYS A 7 17.09 21.48 19.44
N GLN A 8 15.96 21.91 20.04
CA GLN A 8 15.64 23.32 20.34
C GLN A 8 15.83 24.25 19.12
N LEU A 9 15.36 23.80 17.96
CA LEU A 9 15.48 24.54 16.70
C LEU A 9 14.22 25.38 16.43
N CYS A 10 14.39 26.45 15.65
CA CYS A 10 13.30 27.28 15.18
C CYS A 10 12.31 26.47 14.34
N PHE A 11 11.03 26.52 14.70
CA PHE A 11 9.97 25.83 13.94
C PHE A 11 9.78 26.36 12.51
N ASN A 12 10.28 27.56 12.19
CA ASN A 12 10.13 28.16 10.86
C ASN A 12 11.30 27.85 9.92
N CYS A 13 12.54 27.98 10.39
CA CYS A 13 13.73 27.87 9.55
C CYS A 13 14.80 26.91 10.08
N PHE A 14 14.50 26.16 11.15
CA PHE A 14 15.41 25.20 11.81
C PHE A 14 16.75 25.77 12.31
N GLY A 15 16.86 27.10 12.43
CA GLY A 15 18.03 27.75 13.05
C GLY A 15 18.00 27.68 14.58
N LYS A 16 19.12 28.04 15.23
CA LYS A 16 19.25 28.10 16.70
C LYS A 16 18.63 29.38 17.27
N HIS A 17 17.32 29.50 17.23
CA HIS A 17 16.56 30.61 17.83
C HIS A 17 15.09 30.22 18.01
N ARG A 18 14.33 31.00 18.76
CA ARG A 18 12.88 30.81 18.90
C ARG A 18 12.13 31.36 17.67
N VAL A 19 10.99 30.77 17.34
CA VAL A 19 10.16 31.21 16.20
C VAL A 19 9.74 32.69 16.28
N THR A 20 9.64 33.23 17.49
CA THR A 20 9.37 34.64 17.79
C THR A 20 10.50 35.58 17.36
N GLU A 21 11.74 35.09 17.40
CA GLU A 21 12.97 35.82 17.05
C GLU A 21 13.42 35.56 15.61
N CYS A 22 12.62 34.80 14.85
CA CYS A 22 12.96 34.40 13.51
C CYS A 22 12.88 35.59 12.54
N LYS A 23 14.03 35.96 11.95
CA LYS A 23 14.14 36.99 10.91
C LYS A 23 13.67 36.54 9.53
N SER A 24 13.39 35.25 9.35
CA SER A 24 12.89 34.72 8.08
C SER A 24 11.43 35.12 7.88
N ASN A 25 11.14 35.67 6.70
CA ASN A 25 9.77 35.95 6.24
C ASN A 25 9.05 34.69 5.73
N GLY A 26 9.71 33.53 5.78
CA GLY A 26 9.11 32.24 5.41
C GLY A 26 7.84 31.98 6.23
N ARG A 27 6.78 31.59 5.53
CA ARG A 27 5.52 31.13 6.12
C ARG A 27 5.16 29.78 5.52
N CYS A 28 4.38 29.00 6.25
CA CYS A 28 3.88 27.74 5.75
C CYS A 28 3.06 27.95 4.46
N GLN A 29 3.32 27.17 3.42
CA GLN A 29 2.57 27.22 2.17
C GLN A 29 1.13 26.68 2.30
N ASN A 30 0.84 25.97 3.40
CA ASN A 30 -0.44 25.27 3.59
C ASN A 30 -1.44 26.03 4.46
N CYS A 31 -0.96 26.70 5.51
CA CYS A 31 -1.82 27.43 6.45
C CYS A 31 -1.33 28.85 6.75
N HIS A 32 -0.28 29.31 6.05
CA HIS A 32 0.28 30.65 6.14
C HIS A 32 0.72 31.14 7.53
N ARG A 33 0.89 30.21 8.50
CA ARG A 33 1.42 30.49 9.85
C ARG A 33 2.96 30.44 9.88
N LYS A 34 3.56 31.00 10.93
CA LYS A 34 5.03 31.02 11.17
C LYS A 34 5.55 29.64 11.60
N HIS A 35 5.68 28.74 10.64
CA HIS A 35 6.39 27.48 10.78
C HIS A 35 6.77 26.92 9.41
N HIS A 36 7.71 25.98 9.39
CA HIS A 36 8.13 25.32 8.18
C HIS A 36 6.99 24.45 7.63
N THR A 37 6.80 24.42 6.31
CA THR A 37 5.69 23.70 5.67
C THR A 37 5.71 22.20 6.00
N SER A 38 6.89 21.58 6.11
CA SER A 38 7.02 20.14 6.42
C SER A 38 6.54 19.72 7.81
N ILE A 39 6.28 20.66 8.72
CA ILE A 39 5.78 20.37 10.08
C ILE A 39 4.33 20.86 10.28
N CYS A 40 3.64 21.24 9.21
CA CYS A 40 2.25 21.68 9.26
C CYS A 40 1.33 20.54 9.73
N LYS A 41 0.63 20.74 10.85
CA LYS A 41 -0.37 19.78 11.35
C LYS A 41 -1.72 19.86 10.62
N GLU A 42 -1.99 20.92 9.88
CA GLU A 42 -3.22 21.07 9.08
C GLU A 42 -3.29 20.00 7.97
N LEU A 43 -2.13 19.61 7.42
CA LEU A 43 -2.02 18.48 6.48
C LEU A 43 -2.39 17.13 7.12
N GLN A 44 -2.23 17.00 8.44
CA GLN A 44 -2.56 15.76 9.16
C GLN A 44 -4.06 15.67 9.49
N ARG A 45 -4.74 16.82 9.71
CA ARG A 45 -6.18 16.86 10.02
C ARG A 45 -7.10 16.81 8.81
N LYS A 46 -6.62 17.17 7.61
CA LYS A 46 -7.40 17.01 6.37
C LYS A 46 -7.61 15.54 5.97
N SER A 47 -7.04 14.61 6.72
CA SER A 47 -7.21 13.16 6.59
C SER A 47 -8.28 12.57 7.52
N GLU A 48 -8.92 13.35 8.39
CA GLU A 48 -9.71 12.82 9.52
C GLU A 48 -11.09 13.46 9.76
N VAL A 49 -11.75 14.07 8.77
CA VAL A 49 -13.16 14.51 8.95
C VAL A 49 -14.06 14.02 7.82
N GLU A 50 -14.63 12.83 8.06
CA GLU A 50 -16.06 12.47 7.98
C GLU A 50 -16.87 12.73 6.69
N SER A 51 -17.17 11.66 5.96
CA SER A 51 -18.50 11.38 5.37
C SER A 51 -18.62 9.89 4.96
N PRO A 52 -19.83 9.28 5.02
CA PRO A 52 -20.01 7.83 4.97
C PRO A 52 -19.93 7.26 3.53
N GLN A 53 -19.53 5.97 3.49
CA GLN A 53 -19.33 5.01 2.39
C GLN A 53 -20.26 5.14 1.15
N PRO A 54 -19.89 4.66 -0.07
CA PRO A 54 -19.22 3.37 -0.30
C PRO A 54 -18.13 3.30 -1.40
N GLU A 55 -17.41 2.17 -1.34
CA GLU A 55 -16.59 1.51 -2.38
C GLU A 55 -15.99 2.36 -3.51
N ALA A 56 -14.72 2.75 -3.35
CA ALA A 56 -13.78 2.79 -4.47
C ALA A 56 -12.35 2.74 -3.92
N ALA A 57 -11.64 1.67 -4.27
CA ALA A 57 -10.18 1.48 -4.18
C ALA A 57 -9.41 2.48 -3.31
N VAL A 58 -9.13 2.09 -2.07
CA VAL A 58 -8.12 2.77 -1.24
C VAL A 58 -6.75 2.48 -1.85
N PHE A 59 -6.32 3.32 -2.78
CA PHE A 59 -4.97 3.26 -3.33
C PHE A 59 -4.03 3.98 -2.35
N PHE A 60 -3.47 3.23 -1.39
CA PHE A 60 -2.48 3.75 -0.45
C PHE A 60 -1.11 3.86 -1.14
N SER A 61 -0.94 4.82 -2.05
CA SER A 61 0.38 5.13 -2.60
C SER A 61 1.16 5.99 -1.61
N SER A 62 1.68 5.36 -0.56
CA SER A 62 2.70 5.99 0.28
C SER A 62 4.03 5.98 -0.46
N THR A 63 4.30 7.03 -1.24
CA THR A 63 5.61 7.27 -1.88
C THR A 63 6.65 7.76 -0.87
N LYS A 64 6.80 7.06 0.27
CA LYS A 64 8.06 7.14 1.01
C LYS A 64 9.06 6.29 0.26
N ARG A 65 9.87 6.94 -0.59
CA ARG A 65 11.07 6.32 -1.16
C ARG A 65 12.06 6.05 -0.03
N LEU A 66 11.85 4.94 0.66
CA LEU A 66 12.88 4.30 1.43
C LEU A 66 13.80 3.64 0.39
N ASN A 67 15.10 3.93 0.43
CA ASN A 67 16.12 3.09 -0.21
C ASN A 67 16.20 1.77 0.59
N ALA A 68 15.09 1.05 0.62
CA ALA A 68 14.99 -0.28 1.19
C ALA A 68 14.74 -1.19 0.00
N ASP A 69 15.55 -2.24 -0.13
CA ASP A 69 15.18 -3.36 -0.98
C ASP A 69 13.81 -3.85 -0.51
N VAL A 70 12.78 -3.58 -1.32
CA VAL A 70 11.44 -4.08 -1.06
C VAL A 70 11.44 -5.54 -1.48
N VAL A 71 11.82 -6.41 -0.55
CA VAL A 71 11.69 -7.85 -0.73
C VAL A 71 10.23 -8.21 -0.55
N LEU A 72 9.64 -8.79 -1.59
CA LEU A 72 8.30 -9.37 -1.52
C LEU A 72 8.32 -10.54 -0.53
N LYS A 73 7.31 -10.62 0.35
CA LYS A 73 7.17 -11.74 1.27
C LYS A 73 6.82 -12.99 0.46
N ASN A 74 7.76 -13.92 0.35
CA ASN A 74 7.56 -15.21 -0.31
C ASN A 74 7.91 -16.37 0.63
N ALA A 75 7.32 -17.54 0.37
CA ALA A 75 7.64 -18.78 1.07
C ALA A 75 7.56 -19.96 0.10
N ILE A 76 8.28 -21.03 0.40
CA ILE A 76 8.03 -22.34 -0.20
C ILE A 76 7.40 -23.18 0.90
N ALA A 77 6.21 -23.72 0.65
CA ALA A 77 5.50 -24.52 1.64
C ALA A 77 4.72 -25.66 0.96
N PRO A 78 4.52 -26.78 1.68
CA PRO A 78 3.68 -27.87 1.20
C PRO A 78 2.23 -27.41 1.15
N ILE A 79 1.56 -27.68 0.04
CA ILE A 79 0.13 -27.54 -0.14
C ILE A 79 -0.46 -28.91 -0.42
N SER A 80 -1.57 -29.22 0.23
CA SER A 80 -2.24 -30.50 0.15
C SER A 80 -3.68 -30.34 -0.31
N SER A 81 -4.09 -31.17 -1.26
CA SER A 81 -5.48 -31.49 -1.57
C SER A 81 -5.82 -32.85 -0.93
N SER A 82 -7.08 -33.27 -0.98
CA SER A 82 -7.53 -34.60 -0.54
C SER A 82 -6.76 -35.75 -1.19
N HIS A 83 -6.16 -35.52 -2.37
CA HIS A 83 -5.51 -36.54 -3.19
C HIS A 83 -3.99 -36.41 -3.31
N THR A 84 -3.44 -35.19 -3.26
CA THR A 84 -2.01 -34.94 -3.56
C THR A 84 -1.42 -33.86 -2.66
N THR A 85 -0.10 -33.92 -2.44
CA THR A 85 0.66 -32.91 -1.69
C THR A 85 1.91 -32.52 -2.47
N THR A 86 2.20 -31.22 -2.55
CA THR A 86 3.37 -30.70 -3.27
C THR A 86 3.86 -29.40 -2.65
N ASP A 87 5.15 -29.11 -2.79
CA ASP A 87 5.70 -27.81 -2.39
C ASP A 87 5.40 -26.75 -3.46
N ALA A 88 4.91 -25.59 -3.02
CA ALA A 88 4.61 -24.46 -3.90
C ALA A 88 5.29 -23.19 -3.40
N ALA A 89 5.73 -22.36 -4.37
CA ALA A 89 6.16 -21.00 -4.11
C ALA A 89 4.92 -20.10 -3.90
N ILE A 90 4.79 -19.55 -2.70
CA ILE A 90 3.69 -18.71 -2.26
C ILE A 90 4.19 -17.27 -2.18
N LEU A 91 3.43 -16.36 -2.79
CA LEU A 91 3.64 -14.92 -2.68
C LEU A 91 2.57 -14.33 -1.76
N PHE A 92 2.99 -13.73 -0.64
CA PHE A 92 2.09 -13.00 0.25
C PHE A 92 2.02 -11.54 -0.18
N ASP A 93 0.97 -11.23 -0.93
CA ASP A 93 0.74 -9.88 -1.46
C ASP A 93 -0.36 -9.18 -0.66
N GLU A 94 0.02 -8.21 0.17
CA GLU A 94 -0.91 -7.36 0.93
C GLU A 94 -1.76 -6.44 0.02
N GLY A 95 -1.37 -6.27 -1.24
CA GLY A 95 -2.12 -5.52 -2.25
C GLY A 95 -3.11 -6.36 -3.06
N ALA A 96 -3.08 -7.69 -2.93
CA ALA A 96 -3.97 -8.56 -3.67
C ALA A 96 -5.36 -8.63 -3.00
N GLN A 97 -6.42 -8.41 -3.79
CA GLN A 97 -7.80 -8.54 -3.30
C GLN A 97 -8.26 -10.01 -3.18
N ARG A 98 -7.53 -10.95 -3.80
CA ARG A 98 -7.81 -12.39 -3.82
C ARG A 98 -6.52 -13.19 -3.96
N SER A 99 -6.55 -14.42 -3.49
CA SER A 99 -5.49 -15.41 -3.73
C SER A 99 -5.72 -16.14 -5.05
N PHE A 100 -4.64 -16.46 -5.76
CA PHE A 100 -4.68 -17.19 -7.02
C PHE A 100 -3.65 -18.30 -7.01
N ILE A 101 -3.97 -19.40 -7.70
CA ILE A 101 -3.02 -20.46 -8.02
C ILE A 101 -2.91 -20.59 -9.55
N THR A 102 -1.78 -21.13 -10.01
CA THR A 102 -1.63 -21.43 -11.44
C THR A 102 -2.50 -22.62 -11.83
N ARG A 103 -2.99 -22.67 -13.07
CA ARG A 103 -3.79 -23.80 -13.56
C ARG A 103 -3.05 -25.12 -13.44
N LYS A 104 -1.76 -25.13 -13.79
CA LYS A 104 -0.88 -26.30 -13.61
C LYS A 104 -0.88 -26.82 -12.17
N LEU A 105 -0.93 -25.94 -11.18
CA LEU A 105 -0.97 -26.32 -9.77
C LEU A 105 -2.35 -26.86 -9.37
N ALA A 106 -3.43 -26.26 -9.88
CA ALA A 106 -4.79 -26.76 -9.69
C ALA A 106 -4.98 -28.16 -10.28
N ASP A 107 -4.50 -28.38 -11.51
CA ASP A 107 -4.56 -29.66 -12.20
C ASP A 107 -3.78 -30.74 -11.42
N TYR A 108 -2.60 -30.38 -10.90
CA TYR A 108 -1.79 -31.28 -10.08
C TYR A 108 -2.46 -31.64 -8.75
N LEU A 109 -3.14 -30.66 -8.15
CA LEU A 109 -3.92 -30.84 -6.93
C LEU A 109 -5.27 -31.53 -7.16
N GLN A 110 -5.62 -31.80 -8.42
CA GLN A 110 -6.91 -32.39 -8.84
C GLN A 110 -8.09 -31.64 -8.23
N LEU A 111 -8.02 -30.30 -8.24
CA LEU A 111 -9.09 -29.46 -7.71
C LEU A 111 -10.25 -29.39 -8.71
N GLU A 112 -11.45 -29.68 -8.23
CA GLU A 112 -12.67 -29.45 -9.00
C GLU A 112 -13.11 -27.99 -8.83
N SER A 113 -13.52 -27.34 -9.91
CA SER A 113 -14.03 -25.97 -9.87
C SER A 113 -15.53 -25.98 -9.57
N ASP A 114 -15.92 -25.31 -8.50
CA ASP A 114 -17.33 -25.16 -8.12
C ASP A 114 -18.05 -24.15 -9.02
N GLU A 115 -17.33 -23.10 -9.46
CA GLU A 115 -17.90 -21.99 -10.21
C GLU A 115 -16.88 -21.40 -11.18
N ILE A 116 -17.35 -21.00 -12.37
CA ILE A 116 -16.55 -20.28 -13.37
C ILE A 116 -16.91 -18.80 -13.30
N GLU A 117 -15.97 -17.97 -12.85
CA GLU A 117 -16.15 -16.52 -12.74
C GLU A 117 -15.36 -15.80 -13.84
N LYS A 118 -16.06 -15.09 -14.75
CA LYS A 118 -15.40 -14.24 -15.75
C LYS A 118 -15.11 -12.87 -15.16
N ARG A 119 -13.83 -12.53 -15.00
CA ARG A 119 -13.39 -11.25 -14.41
C ARG A 119 -12.33 -10.57 -15.26
N SER A 120 -12.40 -9.25 -15.30
CA SER A 120 -11.31 -8.42 -15.82
C SER A 120 -10.33 -8.15 -14.69
N LEU A 121 -9.17 -8.82 -14.71
CA LEU A 121 -8.09 -8.50 -13.78
C LEU A 121 -7.37 -7.22 -14.24
N THR A 122 -7.13 -6.29 -13.31
CA THR A 122 -6.34 -5.08 -13.58
C THR A 122 -5.13 -5.09 -12.66
N GLY A 123 -3.94 -5.27 -13.22
CA GLY A 123 -2.67 -5.15 -12.50
C GLY A 123 -1.91 -3.90 -12.94
N SER A 124 -1.06 -3.35 -12.08
CA SER A 124 -0.30 -2.11 -12.36
C SER A 124 0.72 -2.22 -13.49
N GLY A 125 0.89 -3.38 -14.12
CA GLY A 125 1.77 -3.61 -15.29
C GLY A 125 1.03 -3.78 -16.63
N GLY A 126 -0.27 -3.46 -16.71
CA GLY A 126 -1.09 -3.81 -17.88
C GLY A 126 -0.78 -3.03 -19.17
N SER A 127 -0.16 -3.71 -20.14
CA SER A 127 -0.37 -3.43 -21.57
C SER A 127 -1.87 -3.46 -21.89
N LYS A 128 -2.32 -2.61 -22.82
CA LYS A 128 -3.72 -2.30 -23.16
C LYS A 128 -4.58 -3.46 -23.71
N ASN A 129 -4.28 -4.72 -23.39
CA ASN A 129 -5.10 -5.86 -23.75
C ASN A 129 -5.93 -6.27 -22.52
N ARG A 130 -7.13 -5.69 -22.40
CA ARG A 130 -8.14 -6.11 -21.41
C ARG A 130 -8.71 -7.47 -21.84
N SER A 131 -7.90 -8.53 -21.72
CA SER A 131 -8.41 -9.89 -21.88
C SER A 131 -9.24 -10.23 -20.65
N LEU A 132 -10.54 -10.44 -20.82
CA LEU A 132 -11.36 -11.12 -19.82
C LEU A 132 -10.72 -12.48 -19.57
N GLN A 133 -10.13 -12.68 -18.40
CA GLN A 133 -9.62 -14.00 -18.04
C GLN A 133 -10.77 -14.76 -17.37
N GLN A 134 -11.07 -15.93 -17.92
CA GLN A 134 -11.99 -16.87 -17.31
C GLN A 134 -11.24 -17.53 -16.15
N LEU A 135 -11.67 -17.26 -14.93
CA LEU A 135 -11.07 -17.80 -13.71
C LEU A 135 -12.01 -18.85 -13.16
N GLU A 136 -11.44 -19.99 -12.80
CA GLU A 136 -12.15 -21.04 -12.09
C GLU A 136 -11.98 -20.80 -10.59
N ARG A 137 -13.08 -20.94 -9.87
CA ARG A 137 -13.14 -20.78 -8.43
C ARG A 137 -13.39 -22.15 -7.81
N THR A 138 -12.55 -22.51 -6.85
CA THR A 138 -12.70 -23.68 -6.00
C THR A 138 -12.65 -23.22 -4.55
N THR A 139 -13.56 -23.73 -3.73
CA THR A 139 -13.49 -23.53 -2.28
C THR A 139 -12.75 -24.71 -1.66
N VAL A 140 -11.65 -24.44 -0.96
CA VAL A 140 -10.86 -25.45 -0.22
C VAL A 140 -11.14 -25.32 1.26
#